data_AF-A0A9P1FIV2-F1
#
_entry.id   AF-A0A9P1FIV2-F1
#
_cell.length_a   1.000
_cell.length_b   1.000
_cell.length_c   1.000
_cell.angle_alpha   90.00
_cell.angle_beta   90.00
_cell.angle_gamma   90.00
#
_symmetry.space_group_name_H-M   'P 1'
#
loop_
_entity.id
_entity.type
_entity.pdbx_description
1 polymer ?
#
loop_
_entity_poly.entity_id
_entity_poly.type
_entity_poly.pdbx_seq_one_letter_code
_entity_poly.pdbx_strand_id
1 'polypeptide(L)'
;MQSDCASEEGEEKISTVKKNLLQAECGTNAAQGALFIGRAALELTGVSHHCGIEEHWDFYETLRCAASAQGSLAAFAVASHVFAEAVAQCEESVGNLNLDAYCAASVSQIVHATLELTAALTLLADFCTLMNKFPFGRPQDIREDGKMYAHIFHR
;
A
#
# COMPACT_ATOMS: atom_id res chain seq x y z
N MET A 1 -33.72 43.59 1.91
CA MET A 1 -33.27 42.29 1.39
C MET A 1 -32.69 42.53 0.01
N GLN A 2 -31.41 42.93 -0.03
CA GLN A 2 -30.60 42.94 -1.24
C GLN A 2 -30.04 41.52 -1.36
N SER A 3 -30.57 40.77 -2.33
CA SER A 3 -30.02 39.47 -2.71
C SER A 3 -28.93 39.76 -3.73
N ASP A 4 -27.69 39.48 -3.36
CA ASP A 4 -26.50 39.76 -4.15
C ASP A 4 -26.54 39.05 -5.50
N CYS A 5 -26.32 39.83 -6.56
CA CYS A 5 -26.04 39.36 -7.90
C CYS A 5 -24.61 38.81 -7.92
N ALA A 6 -24.43 37.51 -7.70
CA ALA A 6 -23.22 36.83 -8.14
C ALA A 6 -23.12 37.03 -9.67
N SER A 7 -22.04 37.65 -10.14
CA SER A 7 -21.86 37.86 -11.58
C SER A 7 -21.64 36.52 -12.27
N GLU A 8 -22.35 36.27 -13.38
CA GLU A 8 -22.25 35.04 -14.17
C GLU A 8 -20.80 34.73 -14.61
N GLU A 9 -19.97 35.76 -14.78
CA GLU A 9 -18.52 35.62 -15.07
C GLU A 9 -17.71 34.96 -13.93
N GLY A 10 -18.20 35.03 -12.69
CA GLY A 10 -17.56 34.40 -11.53
C GLY A 10 -17.75 32.89 -11.51
N GLU A 11 -18.93 32.41 -11.89
CA GLU A 11 -19.27 30.98 -11.86
C GLU A 11 -18.49 30.18 -12.92
N GLU A 12 -18.27 30.75 -14.10
CA GLU A 12 -17.52 30.09 -15.18
C GLU A 12 -16.04 29.84 -14.80
N LYS A 13 -15.41 30.82 -14.14
CA LYS A 13 -14.02 30.69 -13.68
C LYS A 13 -13.89 29.62 -12.60
N ILE A 14 -14.83 29.57 -11.65
CA ILE A 14 -14.84 28.57 -10.58
C ILE A 14 -14.99 27.15 -11.17
N SER A 15 -15.88 26.98 -12.16
CA SER A 15 -16.09 25.70 -12.84
C SER A 15 -14.82 25.20 -13.55
N THR A 16 -14.12 26.10 -14.25
CA THR A 16 -12.88 25.76 -14.96
C THR A 16 -11.76 25.34 -14.01
N VAL A 17 -11.60 26.07 -12.90
CA VAL A 17 -10.61 25.73 -11.87
C VAL A 17 -10.89 24.36 -11.25
N LYS A 18 -12.16 24.05 -10.94
CA LYS A 18 -12.55 22.75 -10.38
C LYS A 18 -12.19 21.59 -11.33
N LYS A 19 -12.49 21.73 -12.63
CA LYS A 19 -12.18 20.70 -13.64
C LYS A 19 -10.68 20.43 -13.76
N ASN A 20 -9.88 21.49 -13.83
CA ASN A 20 -8.42 21.37 -13.89
C ASN A 20 -7.84 20.70 -12.63
N LEU A 21 -8.41 21.00 -11.47
CA LEU A 21 -7.99 20.39 -10.20
C LEU A 21 -8.31 18.89 -10.15
N LEU A 22 -9.53 18.49 -10.52
CA LEU A 22 -9.91 17.07 -10.61
C LEU A 22 -9.06 16.30 -11.60
N GLN A 23 -8.74 16.90 -12.74
CA GLN A 23 -7.87 16.27 -13.74
C GLN A 23 -6.44 16.07 -13.22
N ALA A 24 -5.89 17.06 -12.49
CA ALA A 24 -4.59 16.92 -11.85
C ALA A 24 -4.59 15.83 -10.77
N GLU A 25 -5.64 15.78 -9.95
CA GLU A 25 -5.82 14.78 -8.90
C GLU A 25 -5.88 13.36 -9.46
N CYS A 26 -6.64 13.15 -10.54
CA CYS A 26 -6.67 11.88 -11.27
C CYS A 26 -5.27 11.45 -11.73
N GLY A 27 -4.48 12.37 -12.30
CA GLY A 27 -3.11 12.10 -12.72
C GLY A 27 -2.19 11.72 -11.55
N THR A 28 -2.31 12.41 -10.42
CA THR A 28 -1.56 12.12 -9.20
C THR A 28 -1.95 10.77 -8.60
N ASN A 29 -3.22 10.42 -8.57
CA ASN A 29 -3.70 9.13 -8.07
C ASN A 29 -3.27 7.95 -8.96
N ALA A 30 -3.28 8.13 -10.28
CA ALA A 30 -2.74 7.13 -11.21
C ALA A 30 -1.23 6.90 -10.99
N ALA A 31 -0.46 7.98 -10.78
CA ALA A 31 0.97 7.88 -10.48
C ALA A 31 1.23 7.18 -9.14
N GLN A 32 0.46 7.50 -8.10
CA GLN A 32 0.51 6.81 -6.81
C GLN A 32 0.19 5.31 -6.96
N GLY A 33 -0.80 4.95 -7.77
CA GLY A 33 -1.13 3.56 -8.07
C GLY A 33 0.03 2.79 -8.68
N ALA A 34 0.73 3.39 -9.64
CA ALA A 34 1.92 2.80 -10.23
C ALA A 34 3.05 2.59 -9.20
N LEU A 35 3.27 3.54 -8.29
CA LEU A 35 4.24 3.39 -7.20
C LEU A 35 3.89 2.23 -6.26
N PHE A 36 2.60 2.06 -5.93
CA PHE A 36 2.15 0.95 -5.09
C PHE A 36 2.27 -0.41 -5.78
N ILE A 37 2.10 -0.48 -7.11
CA ILE A 37 2.45 -1.70 -7.88
C ILE A 37 3.95 -2.00 -7.73
N GLY A 38 4.81 -0.99 -7.81
CA GLY A 38 6.24 -1.14 -7.58
C GLY A 38 6.56 -1.68 -6.18
N ARG A 39 5.89 -1.15 -5.15
CA ARG A 39 5.97 -1.68 -3.77
C ARG A 39 5.52 -3.14 -3.70
N ALA A 40 4.41 -3.50 -4.34
CA ALA A 40 3.93 -4.89 -4.42
C ALA A 40 4.98 -5.83 -5.03
N ALA A 41 5.66 -5.41 -6.10
CA ALA A 41 6.71 -6.21 -6.73
C ALA A 41 7.92 -6.46 -5.81
N LEU A 42 8.30 -5.46 -4.99
CA LEU A 42 9.34 -5.62 -3.97
C LEU A 42 8.92 -6.64 -2.90
N GLU A 43 7.68 -6.59 -2.41
CA GLU A 43 7.19 -7.55 -1.43
C GLU A 43 7.08 -8.97 -2.00
N LEU A 44 6.70 -9.12 -3.28
CA LEU A 44 6.73 -10.41 -3.98
C LEU A 44 8.15 -10.98 -4.10
N THR A 45 9.15 -10.11 -4.25
CA THR A 45 10.56 -10.54 -4.22
C THR A 45 10.92 -11.07 -2.82
N GLY A 46 10.43 -10.42 -1.77
CA GLY A 46 10.49 -10.93 -0.39
C GLY A 46 9.83 -12.30 -0.23
N VAL A 47 8.63 -12.50 -0.81
CA VAL A 47 7.94 -13.80 -0.85
C VAL A 47 8.82 -14.84 -1.53
N SER A 48 9.43 -14.54 -2.68
CA SER A 48 10.28 -15.52 -3.38
C SER A 48 11.51 -15.95 -2.56
N HIS A 49 12.02 -15.06 -1.71
CA HIS A 49 13.16 -15.35 -0.83
C HIS A 49 12.76 -16.10 0.44
N HIS A 50 11.71 -15.66 1.14
CA HIS A 50 11.29 -16.25 2.41
C HIS A 50 10.38 -17.47 2.22
N CYS A 51 9.75 -17.60 1.05
CA CYS A 51 8.83 -18.68 0.74
C CYS A 51 9.39 -19.75 -0.21
N GLY A 52 10.72 -19.86 -0.32
CA GLY A 52 11.38 -20.82 -1.20
C GLY A 52 11.12 -22.29 -0.81
N ILE A 53 11.25 -23.21 -1.77
CA ILE A 53 10.94 -24.65 -1.59
C ILE A 53 12.03 -25.39 -0.76
N GLU A 54 13.11 -24.73 -0.34
CA GLU A 54 14.19 -25.41 0.38
C GLU A 54 13.72 -25.99 1.74
N GLU A 55 14.21 -27.19 2.06
CA GLU A 55 13.62 -28.16 2.99
C GLU A 55 13.58 -27.76 4.48
N HIS A 56 13.98 -26.54 4.86
CA HIS A 56 14.17 -26.17 6.26
C HIS A 56 13.49 -24.84 6.60
N TRP A 57 12.16 -24.83 6.57
CA TRP A 57 11.39 -23.71 7.09
C TRP A 57 11.39 -23.74 8.61
N ASP A 58 12.08 -22.79 9.23
CA ASP A 58 11.84 -22.50 10.63
C ASP A 58 10.52 -21.71 10.77
N PHE A 59 9.99 -21.68 12.01
CA PHE A 59 8.76 -20.95 12.33
C PHE A 59 8.86 -19.46 11.97
N TYR A 60 10.05 -18.86 12.07
CA TYR A 60 10.29 -17.43 11.84
C TYR A 60 10.26 -17.07 10.35
N GLU A 61 10.88 -17.88 9.49
CA GLU A 61 10.81 -17.73 8.03
C GLU A 61 9.37 -17.93 7.53
N THR A 62 8.60 -18.82 8.16
CA THR A 62 7.15 -18.95 7.87
C THR A 62 6.40 -17.64 8.16
N LEU A 63 6.68 -16.99 9.29
CA LEU A 63 6.06 -15.70 9.63
C LEU A 63 6.51 -14.57 8.69
N ARG A 64 7.80 -14.52 8.33
CA ARG A 64 8.33 -13.54 7.36
C ARG A 64 7.77 -13.71 5.97
N CYS A 65 7.62 -14.96 5.53
CA CYS A 65 6.92 -15.31 4.29
C CYS A 65 5.47 -14.81 4.32
N ALA A 66 4.73 -15.13 5.39
CA ALA A 66 3.34 -14.69 5.56
C ALA A 66 3.22 -13.15 5.57
N ALA A 67 4.10 -12.46 6.29
CA ALA A 67 4.14 -11.01 6.34
C ALA A 67 4.46 -10.38 4.98
N SER A 68 5.42 -10.93 4.22
CA SER A 68 5.75 -10.45 2.87
C SER A 68 4.59 -10.67 1.90
N ALA A 69 3.91 -11.82 1.99
CA ALA A 69 2.73 -12.10 1.18
C ALA A 69 1.58 -11.14 1.51
N GLN A 70 1.29 -10.91 2.79
CA GLN A 70 0.30 -9.93 3.23
C GLN A 70 0.67 -8.51 2.80
N GLY A 71 1.93 -8.13 2.88
CA GLY A 71 2.45 -6.84 2.39
C GLY A 71 2.22 -6.65 0.90
N SER A 72 2.45 -7.70 0.08
CA SER A 72 2.18 -7.67 -1.36
C SER A 72 0.69 -7.47 -1.67
N LEU A 73 -0.19 -8.20 -0.95
CA LEU A 73 -1.64 -8.08 -1.11
C LEU A 73 -2.14 -6.70 -0.68
N ALA A 74 -1.62 -6.17 0.42
CA ALA A 74 -1.92 -4.82 0.89
C ALA A 74 -1.54 -3.77 -0.16
N ALA A 75 -0.36 -3.93 -0.78
CA ALA A 75 0.10 -3.04 -1.85
C ALA A 75 -0.79 -3.09 -3.12
N PHE A 76 -1.30 -4.27 -3.50
CA PHE A 76 -2.29 -4.37 -4.58
C PHE A 76 -3.66 -3.76 -4.21
N ALA A 77 -4.09 -3.92 -2.97
CA ALA A 77 -5.35 -3.34 -2.50
C ALA A 77 -5.30 -1.80 -2.53
N VAL A 78 -4.20 -1.19 -2.07
CA VAL A 78 -4.03 0.27 -2.16
C VAL A 78 -3.87 0.75 -3.60
N ALA A 79 -3.19 -0.01 -4.48
CA ALA A 79 -3.13 0.31 -5.89
C ALA A 79 -4.54 0.31 -6.53
N SER A 80 -5.36 -0.68 -6.19
CA SER A 80 -6.75 -0.77 -6.65
C SER A 80 -7.60 0.41 -6.15
N HIS A 81 -7.42 0.79 -4.88
CA HIS A 81 -8.07 1.97 -4.28
C HIS A 81 -7.76 3.24 -5.07
N VAL A 82 -6.47 3.58 -5.26
CA VAL A 82 -6.09 4.84 -5.93
C VAL A 82 -6.42 4.84 -7.42
N PHE A 83 -6.43 3.68 -8.10
CA PHE A 83 -6.95 3.62 -9.48
C PHE A 83 -8.46 3.84 -9.54
N ALA A 84 -9.23 3.28 -8.60
CA ALA A 84 -10.66 3.52 -8.54
C ALA A 84 -10.97 4.99 -8.25
N GLU A 85 -10.22 5.64 -7.35
CA GLU A 85 -10.32 7.09 -7.12
C GLU A 85 -9.94 7.90 -8.37
N ALA A 86 -8.85 7.54 -9.04
CA ALA A 86 -8.43 8.20 -10.28
C ALA A 86 -9.55 8.13 -11.33
N VAL A 87 -10.15 6.95 -11.54
CA VAL A 87 -11.26 6.77 -12.48
C VAL A 87 -12.45 7.64 -12.08
N ALA A 88 -12.83 7.64 -10.80
CA ALA A 88 -13.95 8.44 -10.30
C ALA A 88 -13.74 9.96 -10.56
N GLN A 89 -12.55 10.46 -10.24
CA GLN A 89 -12.20 11.88 -10.38
C GLN A 89 -12.04 12.31 -11.84
N CYS A 90 -11.47 11.44 -12.68
CA CYS A 90 -11.37 11.68 -14.11
C CYS A 90 -12.77 11.79 -14.75
N GLU A 91 -13.71 10.92 -14.40
CA GLU A 91 -15.09 11.03 -14.89
C GLU A 91 -15.81 12.27 -14.33
N GLU A 92 -15.58 12.62 -13.06
CA GLU A 92 -16.16 13.84 -12.48
C GLU A 92 -15.67 15.09 -13.22
N SER A 93 -14.42 15.11 -13.69
CA SER A 93 -13.84 16.25 -14.44
C SER A 93 -14.58 16.54 -15.75
N VAL A 94 -15.20 15.52 -16.37
CA VAL A 94 -16.03 15.66 -17.57
C VAL A 94 -17.53 15.82 -17.26
N GLY A 95 -17.89 15.93 -15.97
CA GLY A 95 -19.26 16.12 -15.51
C GLY A 95 -20.06 14.84 -15.27
N ASN A 96 -19.40 13.67 -15.26
CA ASN A 96 -20.04 12.38 -15.01
C ASN A 96 -19.67 11.86 -13.62
N LEU A 97 -20.65 11.69 -12.73
CA LEU A 97 -20.40 11.13 -11.40
C LEU A 97 -20.42 9.59 -11.43
N ASN A 98 -19.28 8.97 -11.12
CA ASN A 98 -19.16 7.52 -11.05
C ASN A 98 -19.20 7.01 -9.61
N LEU A 99 -20.40 6.75 -9.10
CA LEU A 99 -20.59 6.26 -7.72
C LEU A 99 -20.00 4.86 -7.51
N ASP A 100 -19.99 4.01 -8.53
CA ASP A 100 -19.44 2.66 -8.45
C ASP A 100 -17.93 2.70 -8.23
N ALA A 101 -17.22 3.61 -8.91
CA ALA A 101 -15.79 3.82 -8.73
C ALA A 101 -15.46 4.33 -7.31
N TYR A 102 -16.23 5.26 -6.75
CA TYR A 102 -16.07 5.70 -5.35
C TYR A 102 -16.34 4.58 -4.34
N CYS A 103 -17.35 3.75 -4.59
CA CYS A 103 -17.65 2.59 -3.76
C CYS A 103 -16.49 1.58 -3.80
N ALA A 104 -15.97 1.27 -4.99
CA ALA A 104 -14.84 0.39 -5.18
C ALA A 104 -13.56 0.93 -4.49
N ALA A 105 -13.31 2.23 -4.58
CA ALA A 105 -12.23 2.90 -3.85
C ALA A 105 -12.39 2.71 -2.32
N SER A 106 -13.59 2.96 -1.78
CA SER A 106 -13.86 2.84 -0.35
C SER A 106 -13.68 1.41 0.17
N VAL A 107 -14.19 0.42 -0.57
CA VAL A 107 -14.02 -1.01 -0.23
C VAL A 107 -12.55 -1.40 -0.28
N SER A 108 -11.83 -0.98 -1.33
CA SER A 108 -10.41 -1.27 -1.48
C SER A 108 -9.57 -0.66 -0.34
N GLN A 109 -9.94 0.53 0.14
CA GLN A 109 -9.30 1.18 1.28
C GLN A 109 -9.49 0.38 2.58
N ILE A 110 -10.70 -0.12 2.84
CA ILE A 110 -10.98 -0.97 4.01
C ILE A 110 -10.16 -2.27 3.94
N VAL A 111 -10.10 -2.89 2.77
CA VAL A 111 -9.30 -4.11 2.54
C VAL A 111 -7.81 -3.83 2.76
N HIS A 112 -7.28 -2.75 2.20
CA HIS A 112 -5.89 -2.33 2.40
C HIS A 112 -5.56 -2.11 3.89
N ALA A 113 -6.37 -1.33 4.60
CA ALA A 113 -6.16 -1.07 6.03
C ALA A 113 -6.19 -2.35 6.87
N THR A 114 -7.08 -3.29 6.54
CA THR A 114 -7.17 -4.59 7.22
C THR A 114 -5.91 -5.41 6.95
N LEU A 115 -5.46 -5.48 5.70
CA LEU A 115 -4.26 -6.23 5.32
C LEU A 115 -3.00 -5.66 5.96
N GLU A 116 -2.81 -4.34 5.95
CA GLU A 116 -1.67 -3.70 6.63
C GLU A 116 -1.70 -3.94 8.14
N LEU A 117 -2.87 -3.85 8.77
CA LEU A 117 -3.00 -4.16 10.19
C LEU A 117 -2.60 -5.62 10.48
N THR A 118 -3.08 -6.58 9.68
CA THR A 118 -2.72 -7.99 9.86
C THR A 118 -1.23 -8.26 9.64
N ALA A 119 -0.61 -7.60 8.65
CA ALA A 119 0.82 -7.69 8.40
C ALA A 119 1.64 -7.12 9.56
N ALA A 120 1.26 -5.94 10.05
CA ALA A 120 1.91 -5.29 11.19
C ALA A 120 1.83 -6.14 12.47
N LEU A 121 0.66 -6.73 12.75
CA LEU A 121 0.48 -7.61 13.91
C LEU A 121 1.30 -8.91 13.78
N THR A 122 1.40 -9.47 12.58
CA THR A 122 2.22 -10.67 12.32
C THR A 122 3.69 -10.40 12.57
N LEU A 123 4.21 -9.27 12.05
CA LEU A 123 5.60 -8.85 12.29
C LEU A 123 5.86 -8.53 13.77
N LEU A 124 4.91 -7.88 14.45
CA LEU A 124 5.04 -7.60 15.88
C LEU A 124 5.12 -8.90 16.69
N ALA A 125 4.25 -9.87 16.40
CA ALA A 125 4.28 -11.17 17.05
C ALA A 125 5.61 -11.91 16.79
N ASP A 126 6.15 -11.82 15.57
CA ASP A 126 7.46 -12.35 15.20
C ASP A 126 8.58 -11.73 16.06
N PHE A 127 8.67 -10.39 16.09
CA PHE A 127 9.69 -9.69 16.87
C PHE A 127 9.59 -9.96 18.38
N CYS A 128 8.37 -9.97 18.93
CA CYS A 128 8.17 -10.30 20.35
C CYS A 128 8.62 -11.73 20.67
N THR A 129 8.31 -12.70 19.80
CA THR A 129 8.69 -14.10 19.99
C THR A 129 10.21 -14.28 19.83
N LEU A 130 10.81 -13.61 18.85
CA LEU A 130 12.25 -13.66 18.58
C LEU A 130 13.05 -13.04 19.73
N MET A 131 12.68 -11.85 20.20
CA MET A 131 13.37 -11.19 21.32
C MET A 131 13.26 -11.97 22.64
N ASN A 132 12.12 -12.61 22.90
CA ASN A 132 11.93 -13.42 24.10
C ASN A 132 12.80 -14.70 24.05
N LYS A 133 12.88 -15.36 22.89
CA LYS A 133 13.65 -16.60 22.73
C LYS A 133 15.16 -16.37 22.56
N PHE A 134 15.54 -15.30 21.88
CA PHE A 134 16.91 -14.99 21.46
C PHE A 134 17.23 -13.50 21.71
N PRO A 135 17.42 -13.09 22.98
CA PRO A 135 17.66 -11.68 23.33
C PRO A 135 18.95 -11.10 22.73
N PHE A 136 19.86 -11.95 22.26
CA PHE A 136 21.13 -11.58 21.62
C PHE A 136 21.23 -11.99 20.15
N GLY A 137 20.08 -12.30 19.50
CA GLY A 137 20.02 -12.75 18.11
C GLY A 137 20.04 -14.27 17.95
N ARG A 138 19.55 -14.79 16.80
CA ARG A 138 19.51 -16.24 16.56
C ARG A 138 20.93 -16.76 16.31
N PRO A 139 21.29 -17.95 16.81
CA PRO A 139 22.60 -18.55 16.55
C PRO A 139 22.89 -18.76 15.06
N GLN A 140 21.85 -19.05 14.28
CA GLN A 140 21.91 -19.26 12.82
C GLN A 140 22.29 -17.98 12.06
N ASP A 141 22.03 -16.81 12.64
CA ASP A 141 22.38 -15.52 12.06
C ASP A 141 23.86 -15.16 12.32
N ILE A 142 24.61 -16.00 13.04
CA ILE A 142 26.04 -15.85 13.31
C ILE A 142 26.81 -16.86 12.46
N ARG A 143 27.68 -16.38 11.57
CA ARG A 143 28.63 -17.21 10.81
C ARG A 143 29.59 -17.95 11.73
N GLU A 144 30.21 -19.02 11.24
CA GLU A 144 31.23 -19.77 11.97
C GLU A 144 32.43 -18.92 12.41
N ASP A 145 32.68 -17.77 11.76
CA ASP A 145 33.71 -16.79 12.15
C ASP A 145 33.26 -15.82 13.27
N GLY A 146 32.08 -16.04 13.85
CA GLY A 146 31.50 -15.21 14.91
C GLY A 146 30.90 -13.90 14.42
N LYS A 147 30.86 -13.65 13.10
CA LYS A 147 30.26 -12.42 12.53
C LYS A 147 28.80 -12.65 12.19
N MET A 148 27.95 -11.64 12.42
CA MET A 148 26.57 -11.69 11.91
C MET A 148 26.55 -11.76 10.38
N TYR A 149 25.65 -12.55 9.81
CA TYR A 149 25.33 -12.46 8.39
C TYR A 149 24.76 -11.07 8.08
N ALA A 150 25.47 -10.32 7.22
CA ALA A 150 25.05 -8.97 6.80
C ALA A 150 23.74 -8.98 5.95
N HIS A 151 23.18 -10.15 5.66
CA HIS A 151 21.96 -10.29 4.84
C HIS A 151 20.72 -9.66 5.47
N ILE A 152 20.75 -9.29 6.76
CA ILE A 152 19.59 -8.70 7.45
C ILE A 152 19.40 -7.19 7.13
N PHE A 153 20.41 -6.49 6.61
CA PHE A 153 20.34 -5.03 6.41
C PHE A 153 20.52 -4.52 4.98
N HIS A 154 20.57 -5.40 3.97
CA HIS A 154 20.51 -5.00 2.57
C HIS A 154 19.10 -5.20 2.00
N ARG A 155 18.13 -4.42 2.52
CA ARG A 155 16.92 -4.03 1.76
C ARG A 155 17.04 -2.55 1.44
#